data_AF-A0A2W5EI53-F1
#
_entry.id   AF-A0A2W5EI53-F1
#
_cell.length_a   1.000
_cell.length_b   1.000
_cell.length_c   1.000
_cell.angle_alpha   90.00
_cell.angle_beta   90.00
_cell.angle_gamma   90.00
#
_symmetry.space_group_name_H-M   'P 1'
#
loop_
_entity.id
_entity.type
_entity.pdbx_description
1 polymer ?
#
loop_
_entity_poly.entity_id
_entity_poly.type
_entity_poly.pdbx_seq_one_letter_code
_entity_poly.pdbx_strand_id
1 'polypeptide(L)'
;DDLNSARQLKNPAIALEDKRWVLDEFKPALWTRRWWLVVAQNKFHENAVTSLLEDDEEINCIVNKINLLDEDGNTQWPENPDFSQEAVEALKQSEGGGFIRERQNTPFEEGTTFKAEWMNNWVEPLPLTEYDSVCHYLDPSYKSTEKSDYKFWVLLGKIGKYYDIIEAWGAKCT
;
A
#
# COMPACT_ATOMS: atom_id res chain seq x y z
N ASP A 1 16.35 -13.95 -5.35
CA ASP A 1 15.86 -12.83 -6.16
C ASP A 1 14.37 -13.03 -6.30
N ASP A 2 13.57 -12.01 -5.96
CA ASP A 2 12.10 -12.03 -5.95
C ASP A 2 11.44 -13.29 -5.34
N LEU A 3 11.65 -13.48 -4.03
CA LEU A 3 11.13 -14.65 -3.31
C LEU A 3 9.59 -14.75 -3.33
N ASN A 4 8.88 -13.62 -3.45
CA ASN A 4 7.42 -13.59 -3.41
C ASN A 4 6.83 -13.06 -4.71
N SER A 5 5.70 -13.66 -5.14
CA SER A 5 4.87 -13.12 -6.22
C SER A 5 3.72 -12.27 -5.68
N ALA A 6 3.30 -11.26 -6.46
CA ALA A 6 2.17 -10.40 -6.12
C ALA A 6 0.85 -11.15 -5.84
N ARG A 7 0.68 -12.37 -6.36
CA ARG A 7 -0.50 -13.21 -6.12
C ARG A 7 -0.50 -13.83 -4.71
N GLN A 8 0.65 -14.32 -4.25
CA GLN A 8 0.77 -14.98 -2.94
C GLN A 8 0.51 -13.99 -1.80
N LEU A 9 0.95 -12.74 -1.99
CA LEU A 9 0.92 -11.68 -0.99
C LEU A 9 -0.49 -11.18 -0.65
N LYS A 10 -1.49 -11.46 -1.51
CA LYS A 10 -2.90 -11.14 -1.24
C LYS A 10 -3.53 -12.03 -0.17
N ASN A 11 -2.87 -13.11 0.23
CA ASN A 11 -3.34 -14.02 1.25
C ASN A 11 -2.29 -14.11 2.40
N PRO A 12 -2.58 -13.53 3.57
CA PRO A 12 -1.67 -13.57 4.71
C PRO A 12 -1.25 -14.98 5.13
N ALA A 13 -2.13 -15.98 4.98
CA ALA A 13 -1.82 -17.35 5.34
C ALA A 13 -0.71 -17.95 4.45
N ILE A 14 -0.74 -17.65 3.14
CA ILE A 14 0.28 -18.12 2.18
C ILE A 14 1.61 -17.41 2.47
N ALA A 15 1.57 -16.11 2.75
CA ALA A 15 2.76 -15.35 3.10
C ALA A 15 3.46 -15.86 4.38
N LEU A 16 2.67 -16.26 5.40
CA LEU A 16 3.20 -16.89 6.61
C LEU A 16 3.76 -18.28 6.34
N GLU A 17 3.14 -19.05 5.43
CA GLU A 17 3.67 -20.33 4.98
C GLU A 17 5.02 -20.16 4.28
N ASP A 18 5.17 -19.17 3.40
CA ASP A 18 6.45 -18.84 2.75
C ASP A 18 7.53 -18.46 3.79
N LYS A 19 7.19 -17.64 4.80
CA LYS A 19 8.11 -17.33 5.91
C LYS A 19 8.50 -18.59 6.67
N ARG A 20 7.53 -19.44 6.98
CA ARG A 20 7.76 -20.69 7.70
C ARG A 20 8.65 -21.62 6.91
N TRP A 21 8.45 -21.75 5.61
CA TRP A 21 9.31 -22.53 4.74
C TRP A 21 10.78 -22.07 4.82
N VAL A 22 11.03 -20.75 4.82
CA VAL A 22 12.40 -20.21 4.98
C VAL A 22 13.03 -20.63 6.32
N LEU A 23 12.27 -20.60 7.41
CA LEU A 23 12.79 -20.82 8.77
C LEU A 23 12.84 -22.29 9.19
N ASP A 24 11.83 -23.07 8.81
CA ASP A 24 11.61 -24.44 9.28
C ASP A 24 12.12 -25.50 8.29
N GLU A 25 12.16 -25.20 7.00
CA GLU A 25 12.58 -26.16 5.97
C GLU A 25 13.93 -25.78 5.37
N PHE A 26 14.05 -24.56 4.86
CA PHE A 26 15.25 -24.11 4.16
C PHE A 26 16.45 -23.97 5.09
N LYS A 27 16.29 -23.29 6.23
CA LYS A 27 17.37 -23.09 7.21
C LYS A 27 17.94 -24.41 7.75
N PRO A 28 17.14 -25.39 8.21
CA PRO A 28 17.69 -26.67 8.69
C PRO A 28 18.41 -27.48 7.61
N ALA A 29 18.02 -27.33 6.34
CA ALA A 29 18.68 -27.99 5.22
C ALA A 29 20.13 -27.51 4.98
N LEU A 30 20.58 -26.41 5.61
CA LEU A 30 21.94 -25.91 5.49
C LEU A 30 22.96 -26.65 6.37
N TRP A 31 22.53 -27.46 7.35
CA TRP A 31 23.41 -28.23 8.25
C TRP A 31 24.51 -27.39 8.93
N THR A 32 24.24 -26.13 9.27
CA THR A 32 25.22 -25.20 9.86
C THR A 32 24.83 -24.73 11.26
N ARG A 33 25.84 -24.34 12.06
CA ARG A 33 25.63 -23.70 13.39
C ARG A 33 25.32 -22.21 13.31
N ARG A 34 25.73 -21.57 12.23
CA ARG A 34 25.51 -20.14 11.93
C ARG A 34 25.26 -20.02 10.44
N TRP A 35 24.33 -19.15 10.08
CA TRP A 35 23.93 -18.93 8.70
C TRP A 35 23.55 -17.46 8.53
N TRP A 36 23.59 -17.00 7.29
CA TRP A 36 23.13 -15.69 6.89
C TRP A 36 22.18 -15.89 5.72
N LEU A 37 21.01 -15.26 5.79
CA LEU A 37 20.14 -15.13 4.65
C LEU A 37 20.37 -13.76 4.03
N VAL A 38 20.80 -13.72 2.77
CA VAL A 38 20.91 -12.47 2.02
C VAL A 38 19.84 -12.49 0.95
N VAL A 39 18.87 -11.58 1.08
CA VAL A 39 17.77 -11.45 0.13
C VAL A 39 17.90 -10.09 -0.55
N ALA A 40 18.15 -10.11 -1.85
CA ALA A 40 17.92 -8.96 -2.72
C ALA A 40 16.46 -9.02 -3.19
N GLN A 41 15.64 -8.07 -2.74
CA GLN A 41 14.23 -7.97 -3.09
C GLN A 41 13.73 -6.55 -2.78
N ASN A 42 12.84 -6.03 -3.62
CA ASN A 42 12.16 -4.76 -3.37
C ASN A 42 11.17 -4.90 -2.20
N LYS A 43 11.04 -3.87 -1.36
CA LYS A 43 10.01 -3.85 -0.30
C LYS A 43 8.69 -3.31 -0.86
N PHE A 44 7.95 -4.17 -1.56
CA PHE A 44 6.73 -3.76 -2.26
C PHE A 44 5.42 -4.11 -1.53
N HIS A 45 5.46 -4.93 -0.47
CA HIS A 45 4.27 -5.37 0.27
C HIS A 45 4.60 -5.76 1.72
N GLU A 46 3.66 -5.55 2.65
CA GLU A 46 3.81 -5.94 4.07
C GLU A 46 3.89 -7.46 4.28
N ASN A 47 3.09 -8.22 3.53
CA ASN A 47 3.14 -9.69 3.53
C ASN A 47 4.37 -10.28 2.81
N ALA A 48 5.31 -9.48 2.29
CA ALA A 48 6.53 -10.04 1.71
C ALA A 48 7.35 -10.76 2.79
N VAL A 49 8.00 -11.88 2.46
CA VAL A 49 8.78 -12.64 3.44
C VAL A 49 9.88 -11.78 4.05
N THR A 50 10.51 -10.89 3.29
CA THR A 50 11.49 -9.94 3.81
C THR A 50 10.88 -9.00 4.85
N SER A 51 9.68 -8.47 4.60
CA SER A 51 8.92 -7.66 5.56
C SER A 51 8.57 -8.47 6.82
N LEU A 52 8.05 -9.69 6.65
CA LEU A 52 7.66 -10.56 7.78
C LEU A 52 8.86 -11.07 8.61
N LEU A 53 10.06 -11.12 8.02
CA LEU A 53 11.30 -11.43 8.73
C LEU A 53 11.88 -10.19 9.42
N GLU A 54 11.72 -8.99 8.85
CA GLU A 54 12.08 -7.71 9.47
C GLU A 54 11.22 -7.43 10.72
N ASP A 55 9.92 -7.75 10.66
CA ASP A 55 8.97 -7.54 11.76
C ASP A 55 9.06 -8.60 12.87
N ASP A 56 9.87 -9.64 12.70
CA ASP A 56 10.06 -10.70 13.68
C ASP A 56 11.16 -10.35 14.69
N GLU A 57 10.77 -10.05 15.93
CA GLU A 57 11.70 -9.65 16.99
C GLU A 57 12.75 -10.72 17.34
N GLU A 58 12.50 -12.00 17.02
CA GLU A 58 13.47 -13.07 17.27
C GLU A 58 14.59 -13.13 16.20
N ILE A 59 14.43 -12.41 15.09
CA ILE A 59 15.33 -12.44 13.95
C ILE A 59 16.17 -11.16 13.92
N ASN A 60 17.49 -11.31 14.07
CA ASN A 60 18.40 -10.19 13.86
C ASN A 60 18.50 -9.88 12.36
N CYS A 61 17.83 -8.81 11.93
CA CYS A 61 17.79 -8.37 10.54
C CYS A 61 18.57 -7.07 10.34
N ILE A 62 19.38 -7.02 9.29
CA ILE A 62 20.04 -5.79 8.83
C ILE A 62 19.43 -5.43 7.49
N VAL A 63 18.76 -4.29 7.43
CA VAL A 63 18.07 -3.83 6.22
C VAL A 63 18.80 -2.63 5.64
N ASN A 64 19.26 -2.78 4.39
CA ASN A 64 19.80 -1.69 3.60
C ASN A 64 18.77 -1.35 2.50
N LYS A 65 18.03 -0.26 2.69
CA LYS A 65 17.07 0.23 1.69
C LYS A 65 17.77 1.23 0.78
N ILE A 66 17.73 0.99 -0.53
CA ILE A 66 18.27 1.89 -1.53
C ILE A 66 17.14 2.22 -2.51
N ASN A 67 16.70 3.46 -2.49
CA ASN A 67 15.68 3.98 -3.39
C ASN A 67 16.32 4.58 -4.64
N LEU A 68 15.59 4.59 -5.75
CA LEU A 68 16.04 5.21 -6.98
C LEU A 68 16.16 6.73 -6.87
N LEU A 69 15.19 7.35 -6.20
CA LEU A 69 15.16 8.78 -5.91
C LEU A 69 15.44 9.05 -4.43
N ASP A 70 16.20 10.11 -4.16
CA ASP A 70 16.37 10.71 -2.85
C ASP A 70 15.11 11.47 -2.38
N GLU A 71 15.16 12.06 -1.18
CA GLU A 71 14.06 12.84 -0.61
C GLU A 71 13.77 14.13 -1.40
N ASP A 72 14.76 14.66 -2.12
CA ASP A 72 14.65 15.85 -2.97
C ASP A 72 14.16 15.52 -4.39
N GLY A 73 14.01 14.23 -4.71
CA GLY A 73 13.56 13.73 -6.01
C GLY A 73 14.67 13.61 -7.06
N ASN A 74 15.94 13.65 -6.66
CA ASN A 74 17.07 13.41 -7.56
C ASN A 74 17.41 11.92 -7.62
N THR A 75 17.86 11.48 -8.80
CA THR A 75 18.38 10.12 -8.98
C THR A 75 19.63 9.86 -8.13
N GLN A 76 19.66 8.72 -7.44
CA GLN A 76 20.82 8.23 -6.68
C GLN A 76 21.88 7.56 -7.59
N TRP A 77 21.55 7.33 -8.86
CA TRP A 77 22.47 6.73 -9.86
C TRP A 77 22.56 7.59 -11.12
N PRO A 78 22.98 8.88 -11.00
CA PRO A 78 23.09 9.78 -12.15
C PRO A 78 24.12 9.33 -13.18
N GLU A 79 25.09 8.49 -12.79
CA GLU A 79 26.10 7.93 -13.68
C GLU A 79 25.56 6.87 -14.63
N ASN A 80 24.40 6.28 -14.34
CA ASN A 80 23.76 5.31 -15.22
C ASN A 80 22.81 6.04 -16.19
N PRO A 81 23.04 5.96 -17.52
CA PRO A 81 22.18 6.62 -18.51
C PRO A 81 20.70 6.25 -18.38
N ASP A 82 20.40 4.99 -18.03
CA ASP A 82 19.04 4.48 -17.86
C ASP A 82 18.35 5.01 -16.60
N PHE A 83 19.13 5.57 -15.66
CA PHE A 83 18.65 6.21 -14.43
C PHE A 83 19.02 7.69 -14.36
N SER A 84 19.30 8.31 -15.50
CA SER A 84 19.37 9.76 -15.61
C SER A 84 18.04 10.40 -15.19
N GLN A 85 18.06 11.66 -14.74
CA GLN A 85 16.85 12.33 -14.24
C GLN A 85 15.69 12.30 -15.27
N GLU A 86 16.01 12.47 -16.55
CA GLU A 86 15.03 12.41 -17.64
C GLU A 86 14.46 11.00 -17.83
N ALA A 87 15.32 9.97 -17.79
CA ALA A 87 14.88 8.58 -17.90
C ALA A 87 14.01 8.17 -16.70
N VAL A 88 14.36 8.60 -15.49
CA VAL A 88 13.57 8.31 -14.28
C VAL A 88 12.19 8.98 -14.35
N GLU A 89 12.10 10.21 -14.86
CA GLU A 89 10.80 10.87 -15.06
C GLU A 89 9.94 10.12 -16.09
N ALA A 90 10.53 9.65 -17.20
CA ALA A 90 9.84 8.82 -18.17
C ALA A 90 9.38 7.47 -17.57
N LEU A 91 10.22 6.82 -16.76
CA LEU A 91 9.87 5.60 -16.04
C LEU A 91 8.70 5.82 -15.09
N LYS A 92 8.74 6.90 -14.29
CA LYS A 92 7.69 7.28 -13.34
C LYS A 92 6.35 7.51 -14.04
N GLN A 93 6.35 8.17 -15.19
CA GLN A 93 5.15 8.38 -15.99
C GLN A 93 4.61 7.06 -16.58
N SER A 94 5.49 6.15 -17.01
CA SER A 94 5.06 4.89 -17.62
C SER A 94 4.58 3.84 -16.60
N GLU A 95 5.22 3.77 -15.43
CA GLU A 95 5.00 2.73 -14.41
C GLU A 95 4.00 3.15 -13.33
N GLY A 96 3.79 4.46 -13.13
CA GLY A 96 2.82 4.99 -12.19
C GLY A 96 3.00 4.47 -10.75
N GLY A 97 1.97 3.81 -10.21
CA GLY A 97 2.03 3.21 -8.86
C GLY A 97 3.09 2.12 -8.71
N GLY A 98 3.43 1.42 -9.80
CA GLY A 98 4.51 0.44 -9.82
C GLY A 98 5.88 1.06 -9.56
N PHE A 99 6.11 2.31 -10.00
CA PHE A 99 7.35 3.03 -9.74
C PHE A 99 7.56 3.24 -8.24
N ILE A 100 6.53 3.73 -7.54
CA ILE A 100 6.57 3.95 -6.08
C ILE A 100 6.82 2.62 -5.36
N ARG A 101 6.12 1.59 -5.81
CA ARG A 101 6.16 0.28 -5.17
C ARG A 101 7.51 -0.42 -5.33
N GLU A 102 8.01 -0.51 -6.56
CA GLU A 102 9.18 -1.30 -6.89
C GLU A 102 10.47 -0.50 -6.76
N ARG A 103 10.49 0.76 -7.21
CA ARG A 103 11.73 1.57 -7.29
C ARG A 103 11.96 2.47 -6.08
N GLN A 104 10.92 2.77 -5.31
CA GLN A 104 11.01 3.53 -4.05
C GLN A 104 10.75 2.67 -2.80
N ASN A 105 10.70 1.33 -2.91
CA ASN A 105 10.53 0.39 -1.80
C ASN A 105 9.38 0.76 -0.84
N THR A 106 8.31 1.34 -1.38
CA THR A 106 7.20 1.85 -0.59
C THR A 106 5.97 1.03 -0.92
N PRO A 107 5.44 0.22 0.04
CA PRO A 107 4.18 -0.49 -0.18
C PRO A 107 3.09 0.49 -0.60
N PHE A 108 2.62 0.34 -1.84
CA PHE A 108 1.61 1.20 -2.44
C PHE A 108 0.45 0.34 -2.93
N GLU A 109 -0.72 0.55 -2.33
CA GLU A 109 -1.98 -0.07 -2.77
C GLU A 109 -2.70 0.85 -3.75
N GLU A 110 -2.76 0.40 -5.01
CA GLU A 110 -3.49 1.09 -6.07
C GLU A 110 -5.01 1.05 -5.78
N GLY A 111 -5.68 2.20 -5.88
CA GLY A 111 -7.13 2.32 -5.63
C GLY A 111 -7.53 2.76 -4.22
N THR A 112 -6.56 3.05 -3.34
CA THR A 112 -6.82 3.59 -1.98
C THR A 112 -7.12 5.09 -1.97
N THR A 113 -6.65 5.83 -2.98
CA THR A 113 -6.84 7.28 -3.09
C THR A 113 -7.81 7.62 -4.23
N PHE A 114 -8.95 8.23 -3.89
CA PHE A 114 -9.83 8.83 -4.89
C PHE A 114 -9.24 10.16 -5.37
N LYS A 115 -9.05 10.31 -6.68
CA LYS A 115 -8.69 11.62 -7.26
C LYS A 115 -9.92 12.53 -7.32
N ALA A 116 -9.74 13.82 -7.12
CA ALA A 116 -10.83 14.81 -7.25
C ALA A 116 -11.49 14.73 -8.65
N GLU A 117 -10.70 14.46 -9.69
CA GLU A 117 -11.19 14.26 -11.06
C GLU A 117 -12.10 13.03 -11.23
N TRP A 118 -12.19 12.14 -10.25
CA TRP A 118 -13.11 11.00 -10.27
C TRP A 118 -14.46 11.34 -9.64
N MET A 119 -14.55 12.42 -8.87
CA MET A 119 -15.78 12.92 -8.22
C MET A 119 -16.47 14.00 -9.07
N ASN A 120 -16.21 14.01 -10.38
CA ASN A 120 -16.25 15.21 -11.22
C ASN A 120 -17.62 15.85 -11.49
N ASN A 121 -18.73 15.23 -11.10
CA ASN A 121 -20.05 15.75 -11.45
C ASN A 121 -20.86 16.07 -10.19
N TRP A 122 -21.00 17.37 -9.90
CA TRP A 122 -22.08 17.84 -9.05
C TRP A 122 -23.38 17.57 -9.79
N VAL A 123 -24.17 16.64 -9.27
CA VAL A 123 -25.48 16.27 -9.78
C VAL A 123 -26.53 16.61 -8.73
N GLU A 124 -27.73 16.98 -9.17
CA GLU A 124 -28.86 17.08 -8.26
C GLU A 124 -29.28 15.67 -7.85
N PRO A 125 -29.32 15.35 -6.54
CA PRO A 125 -29.63 14.00 -6.09
C PRO A 125 -31.07 13.64 -6.48
N LEU A 126 -31.27 12.40 -6.91
CA LEU A 126 -32.60 11.86 -7.17
C LEU A 126 -33.43 11.77 -5.87
N PRO A 127 -34.77 11.70 -5.97
CA PRO A 127 -35.60 11.30 -4.85
C PRO A 127 -35.12 9.96 -4.27
N LEU A 128 -35.13 9.83 -2.93
CA LEU A 128 -34.60 8.64 -2.25
C LEU A 128 -35.22 7.31 -2.73
N THR A 129 -36.46 7.35 -3.21
CA THR A 129 -37.21 6.21 -3.74
C THR A 129 -36.74 5.74 -5.12
N GLU A 130 -35.92 6.52 -5.83
CA GLU A 130 -35.45 6.23 -7.19
C GLU A 130 -34.07 5.58 -7.22
N TYR A 131 -33.34 5.55 -6.10
CA TYR A 131 -32.07 4.82 -6.00
C TYR A 131 -32.31 3.31 -5.89
N ASP A 132 -31.39 2.53 -6.46
CA ASP A 132 -31.37 1.07 -6.30
C ASP A 132 -31.23 0.67 -4.83
N SER A 133 -30.44 1.45 -4.09
CA SER A 133 -30.20 1.27 -2.67
C SER A 133 -29.66 2.55 -2.04
N VAL A 134 -30.01 2.77 -0.77
CA VAL A 134 -29.51 3.90 0.02
C VAL A 134 -28.76 3.35 1.23
N CYS A 135 -27.60 3.94 1.55
CA CYS A 135 -26.76 3.51 2.66
C CYS A 135 -26.31 4.72 3.48
N HIS A 136 -26.44 4.61 4.80
CA HIS A 136 -25.76 5.51 5.74
C HIS A 136 -24.47 4.85 6.20
N TYR A 137 -23.36 5.53 5.97
CA TYR A 137 -22.06 5.12 6.47
C TYR A 137 -21.57 6.11 7.53
N LEU A 138 -21.19 5.56 8.67
CA LEU A 138 -20.53 6.28 9.75
C LEU A 138 -19.20 5.57 10.03
N ASP A 139 -18.14 6.34 10.22
CA ASP A 139 -16.86 5.85 10.76
C ASP A 139 -16.84 6.06 12.29
N PRO A 140 -17.30 5.08 13.11
CA PRO A 140 -17.28 5.23 14.55
C PRO A 140 -15.85 5.08 15.08
N SER A 141 -15.35 6.10 15.78
CA SER A 141 -14.14 5.98 16.59
C SER A 141 -14.25 6.80 17.87
N TYR A 142 -13.87 6.20 18.99
CA TYR A 142 -14.09 6.71 20.35
C TYR A 142 -12.83 7.30 21.01
N LYS A 143 -11.76 7.53 20.24
CA LYS A 143 -10.50 8.06 20.80
C LYS A 143 -10.53 9.59 20.84
N SER A 144 -10.75 10.14 22.03
CA SER A 144 -10.54 11.57 22.32
C SER A 144 -9.05 11.80 22.63
N THR A 145 -8.32 12.38 21.68
CA THR A 145 -6.95 12.88 21.89
C THR A 145 -6.86 14.29 21.32
N GLU A 146 -5.89 15.12 21.71
CA GLU A 146 -5.79 16.50 21.17
C GLU A 146 -5.64 16.58 19.63
N LYS A 147 -5.24 15.46 19.00
CA LYS A 147 -5.23 15.24 17.55
C LYS A 147 -6.51 14.55 17.04
N SER A 148 -7.66 14.73 17.68
CA SER A 148 -8.91 14.08 17.27
C SER A 148 -9.26 14.41 15.82
N ASP A 149 -9.45 13.35 15.04
CA ASP A 149 -9.88 13.40 13.65
C ASP A 149 -11.32 13.94 13.53
N TYR A 150 -11.65 14.54 12.38
CA TYR A 150 -13.03 14.80 11.99
C TYR A 150 -13.72 13.48 11.69
N LYS A 151 -14.97 13.37 12.12
CA LYS A 151 -15.84 12.25 11.80
C LYS A 151 -16.93 12.68 10.88
N PHE A 152 -17.19 11.81 9.92
CA PHE A 152 -18.17 12.04 8.88
C PHE A 152 -19.25 10.97 8.96
N TRP A 153 -20.48 11.42 8.82
CA TRP A 153 -21.63 10.60 8.55
C TRP A 153 -22.10 10.95 7.15
N VAL A 154 -22.06 9.98 6.24
CA VAL A 154 -22.40 10.18 4.83
C VAL A 154 -23.61 9.33 4.46
N LEU A 155 -24.55 9.95 3.73
CA LEU A 155 -25.66 9.29 3.05
C LEU A 155 -25.30 9.10 1.58
N LEU A 156 -25.33 7.85 1.12
CA LEU A 156 -25.01 7.45 -0.24
C LEU A 156 -26.24 6.86 -0.92
N GLY A 157 -26.51 7.28 -2.15
CA GLY A 157 -27.48 6.67 -3.06
C GLY A 157 -26.76 5.92 -4.17
N LYS A 158 -27.10 4.65 -4.40
CA LYS A 158 -26.59 3.88 -5.55
C LYS A 158 -27.60 3.96 -6.70
N ILE A 159 -27.14 4.29 -7.89
CA ILE A 159 -27.93 4.16 -9.12
C ILE A 159 -27.10 3.56 -10.26
N GLY A 160 -27.47 2.36 -10.70
CA GLY A 160 -26.71 1.61 -11.69
C GLY A 160 -25.27 1.36 -11.22
N LYS A 161 -24.31 2.02 -11.87
CA LYS A 161 -22.88 1.96 -11.55
C LYS A 161 -22.36 3.16 -10.75
N TYR A 162 -23.22 4.14 -10.48
CA TYR A 162 -22.86 5.39 -9.82
C TYR A 162 -23.27 5.38 -8.35
N TYR A 163 -22.54 6.17 -7.57
CA TYR A 163 -22.82 6.45 -6.18
C TYR A 163 -22.86 7.97 -6.00
N ASP A 164 -24.01 8.46 -5.55
CA ASP A 164 -24.22 9.87 -5.29
C ASP A 164 -24.06 10.11 -3.78
N ILE A 165 -23.28 11.13 -3.42
CA ILE A 165 -23.19 11.63 -2.05
C ILE A 165 -24.37 12.59 -1.86
N ILE A 166 -25.40 12.13 -1.16
CA ILE A 166 -26.66 12.87 -0.99
C ILE A 166 -26.53 13.89 0.15
N GLU A 167 -25.96 13.45 1.27
CA GLU A 167 -25.75 14.29 2.44
C GLU A 167 -24.47 13.86 3.16
N ALA A 168 -23.72 14.82 3.67
CA ALA A 168 -22.54 14.56 4.47
C ALA A 168 -22.50 15.51 5.67
N TRP A 169 -22.51 14.95 6.87
CA TRP A 169 -22.31 15.69 8.10
C TRP A 169 -20.92 15.39 8.64
N GLY A 170 -20.20 16.43 9.07
CA GLY A 170 -18.85 16.31 9.62
C GLY A 170 -18.68 17.10 10.92
N ALA A 171 -18.13 16.47 11.96
CA ALA A 171 -17.77 17.16 13.20
C ALA A 171 -16.46 16.64 13.78
N LYS A 172 -15.77 17.52 14.50
CA LYS A 172 -14.57 17.14 15.25
C LYS A 172 -14.99 16.38 16.51
N CYS A 173 -14.38 15.22 16.75
CA CYS A 173 -14.56 14.50 18.01
C CYS A 173 -13.89 15.26 19.16
N THR A 174 -14.67 15.57 20.19
CA THR A 174 -14.21 16.14 21.47
C THR A 174 -14.17 15.06 22.54
#